data_AF-A0A946P5L9-F1
#
_entry.id   AF-A0A946P5L9-F1
#
_cell.length_a   1.000
_cell.length_b   1.000
_cell.length_c   1.000
_cell.angle_alpha   90.00
_cell.angle_beta   90.00
_cell.angle_gamma   90.00
#
_symmetry.space_group_name_H-M   'P 1'
#
loop_
_entity.id
_entity.type
_entity.pdbx_description
1 polymer ?
#
loop_
_entity_poly.entity_id
_entity_poly.type
_entity_poly.pdbx_seq_one_letter_code
_entity_poly.pdbx_strand_id
1 'polypeptide(L)'
;MKRLAISIIAGFVMALAGPATAQQRTFHYGFIGQHDDQNLYVIEDGASLASGAKLKLNFEYPEGNWFYVCYLSSADEYVLLYASNTGLDANEQIIFDTLGWLALDDNVGTETFTLISSETRLEKLETLFNNYSNASGKSRKRFAKRITRAFGDLHKQLEQSGSLTMEQRLDTPIIGGVTFRGVTPEEVSQHSLSHKTSGDQIAKAVFTIQHH
;
A
#
# COMPACT_ATOMS: atom_id res chain seq x y z
N MET A 1 -26.51 73.48 -11.56
CA MET A 1 -26.68 72.35 -12.51
C MET A 1 -25.56 71.34 -12.29
N LYS A 2 -25.92 70.05 -12.34
CA LYS A 2 -25.07 68.84 -12.36
C LYS A 2 -24.46 68.35 -11.04
N ARG A 3 -25.17 67.33 -10.54
CA ARG A 3 -24.80 66.27 -9.59
C ARG A 3 -23.58 65.50 -10.09
N LEU A 4 -22.74 65.01 -9.19
CA LEU A 4 -22.03 63.74 -9.34
C LEU A 4 -21.79 63.14 -7.96
N ALA A 5 -22.61 62.13 -7.65
CA ALA A 5 -22.41 61.24 -6.52
C ALA A 5 -21.25 60.29 -6.86
N ILE A 6 -20.24 60.24 -6.00
CA ILE A 6 -19.18 59.23 -6.07
C ILE A 6 -19.53 58.19 -5.00
N SER A 7 -20.25 57.16 -5.42
CA SER A 7 -20.46 55.96 -4.63
C SER A 7 -19.19 55.13 -4.68
N ILE A 8 -18.48 55.04 -3.54
CA ILE A 8 -17.39 54.09 -3.34
C ILE A 8 -18.03 52.71 -3.14
N ILE A 9 -18.04 51.89 -4.20
CA ILE A 9 -18.33 50.46 -4.08
C ILE A 9 -17.00 49.77 -3.80
N ALA A 10 -16.76 49.46 -2.52
CA ALA A 10 -15.69 48.57 -2.12
C ALA A 10 -16.04 47.16 -2.62
N GLY A 11 -15.42 46.75 -3.73
CA GLY A 11 -15.50 45.38 -4.23
C GLY A 11 -14.73 44.45 -3.30
N PHE A 12 -15.46 43.74 -2.43
CA PHE A 12 -14.92 42.63 -1.67
C PHE A 12 -14.72 41.46 -2.63
N VAL A 13 -13.51 41.29 -3.15
CA VAL A 13 -13.13 40.08 -3.91
C VAL A 13 -13.00 38.95 -2.88
N MET A 14 -14.10 38.25 -2.67
CA MET A 14 -14.09 37.00 -1.92
C MET A 14 -13.39 35.97 -2.80
N ALA A 15 -12.12 35.71 -2.52
CA ALA A 15 -11.38 34.62 -3.14
C ALA A 15 -12.10 33.32 -2.80
N LEU A 16 -12.84 32.78 -3.78
CA LEU A 16 -13.36 31.43 -3.71
C LEU A 16 -12.14 30.51 -3.75
N ALA A 17 -11.67 30.09 -2.57
CA ALA A 17 -10.82 28.92 -2.47
C ALA A 17 -11.64 27.76 -3.04
N GLY A 18 -11.29 27.32 -4.25
CA GLY A 18 -11.81 26.08 -4.80
C GLY A 18 -11.53 24.94 -3.80
N PRO A 19 -12.38 23.91 -3.75
CA PRO A 19 -12.08 22.75 -2.91
C PRO A 19 -10.68 22.25 -3.26
N ALA A 20 -9.83 22.11 -2.24
CA ALA A 20 -8.54 21.45 -2.41
C ALA A 20 -8.84 20.09 -3.05
N THR A 21 -8.36 19.87 -4.26
CA THR A 21 -8.47 18.57 -4.92
C THR A 21 -7.80 17.56 -4.01
N ALA A 22 -8.58 16.63 -3.46
CA ALA A 22 -8.03 15.55 -2.66
C ALA A 22 -6.97 14.84 -3.49
N GLN A 23 -5.72 14.87 -3.02
CA GLN A 23 -4.60 14.39 -3.80
C GLN A 23 -4.65 12.86 -3.79
N GLN A 24 -4.90 12.29 -4.96
CA GLN A 24 -4.98 10.85 -5.14
C GLN A 24 -3.68 10.18 -4.66
N ARG A 25 -3.78 9.40 -3.59
CA ARG A 25 -2.68 8.63 -3.02
C ARG A 25 -2.33 7.49 -3.96
N THR A 26 -1.07 7.43 -4.34
CA THR A 26 -0.57 6.40 -5.25
C THR A 26 0.67 5.77 -4.63
N PHE A 27 0.76 4.45 -4.68
CA PHE A 27 1.95 3.71 -4.30
C PHE A 27 2.28 2.68 -5.37
N HIS A 28 3.54 2.25 -5.42
CA HIS A 28 3.97 1.15 -6.27
C HIS A 28 4.54 0.02 -5.42
N TYR A 29 4.46 -1.20 -5.93
CA TYR A 29 5.02 -2.37 -5.28
C TYR A 29 5.41 -3.43 -6.30
N GLY A 30 6.26 -4.37 -5.88
CA GLY A 30 6.64 -5.52 -6.67
C GLY A 30 7.16 -6.65 -5.80
N PHE A 31 6.78 -7.86 -6.16
CA PHE A 31 7.34 -9.08 -5.59
C PHE A 31 8.39 -9.63 -6.55
N ILE A 32 9.61 -9.80 -6.05
CA ILE A 32 10.74 -10.31 -6.82
C ILE A 32 11.11 -11.69 -6.31
N GLY A 33 11.11 -12.66 -7.23
CA GLY A 33 11.59 -14.01 -6.98
C GLY A 33 13.03 -14.17 -7.43
N GLN A 34 13.67 -15.24 -6.93
CA GLN A 34 15.01 -15.64 -7.33
C GLN A 34 15.02 -17.13 -7.68
N HIS A 35 15.44 -17.45 -8.90
CA HIS A 35 15.74 -18.82 -9.32
C HIS A 35 17.05 -19.33 -8.70
N ASP A 36 17.29 -20.64 -8.77
CA ASP A 36 18.49 -21.27 -8.21
C ASP A 36 19.80 -20.77 -8.86
N ASP A 37 19.74 -20.37 -10.13
CA ASP A 37 20.83 -19.75 -10.88
C ASP A 37 21.05 -18.26 -10.55
N GLN A 38 20.35 -17.75 -9.53
CA GLN A 38 20.33 -16.37 -9.06
C GLN A 38 19.63 -15.37 -9.97
N ASN A 39 19.06 -15.80 -11.11
CA ASN A 39 18.28 -14.94 -11.98
C ASN A 39 17.00 -14.47 -11.27
N LEU A 40 16.70 -13.19 -11.45
CA LEU A 40 15.57 -12.53 -10.82
C LEU A 40 14.37 -12.51 -11.77
N TYR A 41 13.18 -12.62 -11.20
CA TYR A 41 11.94 -12.52 -11.94
C TYR A 41 10.88 -11.80 -11.12
N VAL A 42 9.89 -11.23 -11.79
CA VAL A 42 8.71 -10.65 -11.12
C VAL A 42 7.76 -11.80 -10.78
N ILE A 43 7.37 -11.89 -9.51
CA ILE A 43 6.29 -12.77 -9.07
C ILE A 43 4.98 -12.03 -9.37
N GLU A 44 4.10 -12.71 -10.10
CA GLU A 44 2.76 -12.20 -10.44
C GLU A 44 1.74 -12.55 -9.36
N ASP A 45 0.67 -11.76 -9.24
CA ASP A 45 -0.41 -12.06 -8.31
C ASP A 45 -1.07 -13.40 -8.65
N GLY A 46 -1.28 -14.23 -7.64
CA GLY A 46 -1.79 -15.58 -7.76
C GLY A 46 -0.75 -16.60 -8.23
N ALA A 47 0.53 -16.24 -8.33
CA ALA A 47 1.58 -17.17 -8.75
C ALA A 47 1.69 -18.39 -7.82
N SER A 48 1.94 -19.56 -8.41
CA SER A 48 2.23 -20.78 -7.68
C SER A 48 3.72 -20.90 -7.38
N LEU A 49 4.08 -20.96 -6.10
CA LEU A 49 5.46 -21.08 -5.63
C LEU A 49 5.62 -22.30 -4.71
N ALA A 50 6.78 -22.94 -4.75
CA ALA A 50 7.09 -24.08 -3.89
C ALA A 50 7.66 -23.63 -2.53
N SER A 51 7.58 -24.49 -1.51
CA SER A 51 8.33 -24.30 -0.26
C SER A 51 9.80 -24.00 -0.51
N GLY A 52 10.38 -23.08 0.26
CA GLY A 52 11.74 -22.59 0.10
C GLY A 52 11.93 -21.56 -1.02
N ALA A 53 10.91 -21.29 -1.86
CA ALA A 53 10.99 -20.22 -2.84
C ALA A 53 11.26 -18.88 -2.15
N LYS A 54 12.24 -18.16 -2.69
CA LYS A 54 12.64 -16.85 -2.16
C LYS A 54 11.83 -15.76 -2.82
N LEU A 55 11.29 -14.87 -2.00
CA LEU A 55 10.63 -13.66 -2.45
C LEU A 55 11.15 -12.43 -1.71
N LYS A 56 11.14 -11.29 -2.40
CA LYS A 56 11.44 -9.98 -1.84
C LYS A 56 10.31 -9.03 -2.21
N LEU A 57 9.75 -8.33 -1.23
CA LEU A 57 8.71 -7.33 -1.48
C LEU A 57 9.36 -5.94 -1.48
N ASN A 58 9.24 -5.25 -2.60
CA ASN A 58 9.62 -3.84 -2.75
C ASN A 58 8.36 -2.99 -2.80
N PHE A 59 8.40 -1.82 -2.20
CA PHE A 59 7.31 -0.86 -2.27
C PHE A 59 7.81 0.55 -2.11
N GLU A 60 7.03 1.49 -2.62
CA GLU A 60 7.28 2.90 -2.43
C GLU A 60 5.97 3.66 -2.33
N TYR A 61 5.99 4.74 -1.57
CA TYR A 61 4.82 5.56 -1.30
C TYR A 61 5.23 7.01 -0.97
N PRO A 62 4.33 7.98 -1.15
CA PRO A 62 4.61 9.39 -0.86
C PRO A 62 4.93 9.62 0.60
N GLU A 63 5.94 10.44 0.88
CA GLU A 63 6.21 10.97 2.21
C GLU A 63 4.98 11.76 2.70
N GLY A 64 4.65 11.61 3.99
CA GLY A 64 3.40 12.11 4.56
C GLY A 64 2.22 11.13 4.52
N ASN A 65 2.34 10.00 3.82
CA ASN A 65 1.37 8.90 3.93
C ASN A 65 1.79 7.90 5.02
N TRP A 66 0.79 7.36 5.69
CA TRP A 66 0.96 6.15 6.49
C TRP A 66 0.93 4.93 5.57
N PHE A 67 1.91 4.04 5.70
CA PHE A 67 2.01 2.84 4.88
C PHE A 67 2.11 1.57 5.72
N TYR A 68 1.40 0.53 5.30
CA TYR A 68 1.31 -0.73 6.02
C TYR A 68 1.48 -1.90 5.06
N VAL A 69 2.23 -2.91 5.49
CA VAL A 69 2.26 -4.24 4.86
C VAL A 69 1.77 -5.25 5.89
N CYS A 70 0.58 -5.79 5.65
CA CYS A 70 -0.02 -6.85 6.45
C CYS A 70 0.11 -8.18 5.72
N TYR A 71 0.26 -9.26 6.48
CA TYR A 71 0.41 -10.61 5.96
C TYR A 71 -0.53 -11.57 6.69
N LEU A 72 -1.16 -12.44 5.92
CA LEU A 72 -1.95 -13.57 6.37
C LEU A 72 -1.33 -14.82 5.75
N SER A 73 -0.80 -15.69 6.60
CA SER A 73 -0.17 -16.92 6.13
C SER A 73 -1.19 -17.99 5.73
N SER A 74 -0.72 -19.02 5.03
CA SER A 74 -1.46 -20.25 4.75
C SER A 74 -2.06 -20.93 6.00
N ALA A 75 -1.46 -20.70 7.17
CA ALA A 75 -1.90 -21.23 8.46
C ALA A 75 -2.92 -20.33 9.20
N ASP A 76 -3.52 -19.35 8.51
CA ASP A 76 -4.43 -18.34 9.06
C ASP A 76 -3.77 -17.43 10.13
N GLU A 77 -2.47 -17.19 10.02
CA GLU A 77 -1.72 -16.37 10.98
C GLU A 77 -1.50 -14.95 10.46
N TYR A 78 -1.90 -13.96 11.26
CA TYR A 78 -1.79 -12.55 10.91
C TYR A 78 -0.49 -11.92 11.43
N VAL A 79 0.22 -11.19 10.57
CA VAL A 79 1.42 -10.42 10.94
C VAL A 79 1.37 -9.03 10.31
N LEU A 80 1.75 -8.00 11.07
CA LEU A 80 2.05 -6.68 10.54
C LEU A 80 3.54 -6.64 10.22
N LEU A 81 3.89 -6.84 8.94
CA LEU A 81 5.28 -6.91 8.48
C LEU A 81 5.93 -5.53 8.40
N TYR A 82 5.11 -4.50 8.14
CA TYR A 82 5.58 -3.13 8.04
C TYR A 82 4.51 -2.14 8.50
N ALA A 83 4.95 -1.10 9.22
CA ALA A 83 4.20 0.11 9.47
C ALA A 83 5.16 1.28 9.39
N SER A 84 4.85 2.28 8.57
CA SER A 84 5.69 3.48 8.45
C SER A 84 5.69 4.26 9.77
N ASN A 85 6.82 4.92 10.04
CA ASN A 85 6.97 5.82 11.20
C ASN A 85 6.62 7.28 10.86
N THR A 86 6.30 7.57 9.60
CA THR A 86 6.12 8.92 9.06
C THR A 86 4.64 9.21 8.84
N GLY A 87 4.15 10.32 9.39
CA GLY A 87 2.82 10.84 9.10
C GLY A 87 2.73 12.34 8.85
N LEU A 88 3.80 13.10 9.06
CA LEU A 88 3.75 14.56 9.05
C LEU A 88 5.14 15.11 8.75
N ASP A 89 5.46 15.22 7.46
CA ASP A 89 6.36 16.23 6.88
C ASP A 89 6.33 15.99 5.36
N ALA A 90 5.30 16.54 4.70
CA ALA A 90 5.09 16.38 3.27
C ALA A 90 6.09 17.26 2.50
N ASN A 91 7.33 16.80 2.35
CA ASN A 91 8.05 17.13 1.13
C ASN A 91 7.52 16.17 0.04
N GLU A 92 7.53 16.57 -1.23
CA GLU A 92 7.11 15.72 -2.37
C GLU A 92 8.07 14.52 -2.60
N GLN A 93 8.68 14.01 -1.54
CA GLN A 93 9.62 12.92 -1.54
C GLN A 93 8.88 11.58 -1.59
N ILE A 94 9.44 10.62 -2.30
CA ILE A 94 8.95 9.23 -2.32
C ILE A 94 9.83 8.42 -1.37
N ILE A 95 9.19 7.68 -0.47
CA ILE A 95 9.87 6.70 0.38
C ILE A 95 9.88 5.38 -0.38
N PHE A 96 11.05 4.79 -0.55
CA PHE A 96 11.23 3.41 -1.04
C PHE A 96 11.72 2.54 0.10
N ASP A 97 11.10 1.37 0.26
CA ASP A 97 11.46 0.39 1.28
C ASP A 97 11.25 -1.04 0.77
N THR A 98 11.74 -2.02 1.52
CA THR A 98 11.65 -3.42 1.15
C THR A 98 11.52 -4.31 2.38
N LEU A 99 10.69 -5.35 2.26
CA LEU A 99 10.86 -6.53 3.10
C LEU A 99 11.97 -7.36 2.48
N GLY A 100 13.06 -7.54 3.23
CA GLY A 100 14.21 -8.35 2.80
C GLY A 100 13.81 -9.76 2.36
N TRP A 101 14.77 -10.52 1.82
CA TRP A 101 14.49 -11.85 1.30
C TRP A 101 13.81 -12.76 2.33
N LEU A 102 12.60 -13.18 1.99
CA LEU A 102 11.80 -14.17 2.72
C LEU A 102 11.85 -15.48 1.94
N ALA A 103 11.75 -16.61 2.63
CA ALA A 103 11.54 -17.91 2.03
C ALA A 103 10.18 -18.45 2.50
N LEU A 104 9.40 -19.02 1.59
CA LEU A 104 8.20 -19.76 1.96
C LEU A 104 8.60 -20.95 2.84
N ASP A 105 7.85 -21.16 3.92
CA ASP A 105 8.11 -22.26 4.85
C ASP A 105 7.51 -23.58 4.31
N ASP A 106 7.27 -24.55 5.18
CA ASP A 106 6.65 -25.83 4.79
C ASP A 106 5.11 -25.83 4.93
N ASN A 107 4.49 -24.71 5.32
CA ASN A 107 3.05 -24.59 5.47
C ASN A 107 2.42 -24.20 4.13
N VAL A 108 1.98 -25.20 3.37
CA VAL A 108 1.34 -24.98 2.06
C VAL A 108 -0.04 -24.33 2.19
N GLY A 109 -0.42 -23.52 1.22
CA GLY A 109 -1.73 -22.86 1.15
C GLY A 109 -1.66 -21.47 0.52
N THR A 110 -2.67 -20.64 0.76
CA THR A 110 -2.70 -19.29 0.20
C THR A 110 -2.02 -18.31 1.14
N GLU A 111 -0.98 -17.65 0.63
CA GLU A 111 -0.27 -16.57 1.27
C GLU A 111 -0.83 -15.24 0.80
N THR A 112 -1.24 -14.35 1.70
CA THR A 112 -1.88 -13.08 1.33
C THR A 112 -1.15 -11.88 1.94
N PHE A 113 -0.72 -10.95 1.09
CA PHE A 113 -0.16 -9.67 1.46
C PHE A 113 -1.18 -8.58 1.19
N THR A 114 -1.47 -7.75 2.19
CA THR A 114 -2.33 -6.56 2.03
C THR A 114 -1.49 -5.31 2.27
N LEU A 115 -1.34 -4.50 1.22
CA LEU A 115 -0.59 -3.24 1.25
C LEU A 115 -1.58 -2.09 1.35
N ILE A 116 -1.33 -1.14 2.25
CA ILE A 116 -2.26 -0.04 2.53
C ILE A 116 -1.47 1.26 2.62
N SER A 117 -1.84 2.24 1.80
CA SER A 117 -1.45 3.65 1.96
C SER A 117 -2.64 4.44 2.48
N SER A 118 -2.47 5.23 3.53
CA SER A 118 -3.55 5.96 4.21
C SER A 118 -3.16 7.40 4.55
N GLU A 119 -4.15 8.30 4.57
CA GLU A 119 -4.05 9.67 5.07
C GLU A 119 -3.75 9.76 6.54
N THR A 120 -4.50 8.98 7.29
CA THR A 120 -4.45 9.01 8.74
C THR A 120 -3.90 7.70 9.23
N ARG A 121 -3.25 7.77 10.39
CA ARG A 121 -2.71 6.59 11.04
C ARG A 121 -3.84 5.62 11.36
N LEU A 122 -3.68 4.35 10.98
CA LEU A 122 -4.64 3.29 11.26
C LEU A 122 -4.41 2.71 12.66
N GLU A 123 -4.48 3.55 13.70
CA GLU A 123 -4.16 3.17 15.09
C GLU A 123 -4.95 1.96 15.59
N LYS A 124 -6.23 1.86 15.19
CA LYS A 124 -7.08 0.71 15.52
C LYS A 124 -6.55 -0.57 14.90
N LEU A 125 -6.06 -0.52 13.66
CA LEU A 125 -5.48 -1.67 12.97
C LEU A 125 -4.18 -2.09 13.66
N GLU A 126 -3.28 -1.14 13.92
CA GLU A 126 -2.02 -1.38 14.64
C GLU A 126 -2.27 -2.02 16.02
N THR A 127 -3.24 -1.48 16.77
CA THR A 127 -3.65 -2.01 18.08
C THR A 127 -4.19 -3.44 17.97
N LEU A 128 -4.94 -3.76 16.91
CA LEU A 128 -5.44 -5.12 16.69
C LEU A 128 -4.31 -6.11 16.41
N PHE A 129 -3.33 -5.75 15.57
CA PHE A 129 -2.16 -6.57 15.31
C PHE A 129 -1.30 -6.78 16.56
N ASN A 130 -1.03 -5.71 17.32
CA ASN A 130 -0.28 -5.81 18.57
C ASN A 130 -1.00 -6.68 19.61
N ASN A 131 -2.33 -6.58 19.71
CA ASN A 131 -3.08 -7.46 20.60
C ASN A 131 -3.10 -8.91 20.12
N TYR A 132 -3.14 -9.14 18.80
CA TYR A 132 -3.10 -10.48 18.23
C TYR A 132 -1.75 -11.18 18.48
N SER A 133 -0.63 -10.48 18.27
CA SER A 133 0.72 -11.04 18.47
C SER A 133 0.99 -11.40 19.93
N ASN A 134 0.42 -10.64 20.88
CA ASN A 134 0.56 -10.87 22.32
C ASN A 134 -0.49 -11.84 22.90
N ALA A 135 -1.46 -12.29 22.10
CA ALA A 135 -2.54 -13.16 22.57
C ALA A 135 -2.29 -14.64 22.25
N SER A 136 -2.96 -15.54 22.99
CA SER A 136 -2.92 -16.98 22.74
C SER A 136 -4.32 -17.62 22.82
N GLY A 137 -4.46 -18.83 22.28
CA GLY A 137 -5.71 -19.62 22.37
C GLY A 137 -6.96 -18.85 21.91
N LYS A 138 -7.99 -18.80 22.77
CA LYS A 138 -9.29 -18.20 22.43
C LYS A 138 -9.21 -16.69 22.20
N SER A 139 -8.36 -15.95 22.90
CA SER A 139 -8.23 -14.50 22.70
C SER A 139 -7.59 -14.19 21.36
N ARG A 140 -6.55 -14.93 20.97
CA ARG A 140 -5.90 -14.81 19.66
C ARG A 140 -6.89 -15.00 18.51
N LYS A 141 -7.72 -16.05 18.56
CA LYS A 141 -8.80 -16.30 17.59
C LYS A 141 -9.82 -15.15 17.53
N ARG A 142 -10.11 -14.46 18.64
CA ARG A 142 -11.00 -13.28 18.63
C ARG A 142 -10.35 -12.09 17.95
N PHE A 143 -9.05 -11.86 18.17
CA PHE A 143 -8.34 -10.76 17.51
C PHE A 143 -8.18 -11.01 16.00
N ALA A 144 -7.91 -12.25 15.57
CA ALA A 144 -7.93 -12.61 14.14
C ALA A 144 -9.24 -12.19 13.46
N LYS A 145 -10.38 -12.58 14.04
CA LYS A 145 -11.71 -12.19 13.52
C LYS A 145 -11.92 -10.67 13.49
N ARG A 146 -11.33 -9.92 14.42
CA ARG A 146 -11.40 -8.46 14.43
C ARG A 146 -10.52 -7.83 13.35
N ILE A 147 -9.35 -8.40 13.08
CA ILE A 147 -8.49 -8.00 11.96
C ILE A 147 -9.21 -8.23 10.63
N THR A 148 -9.78 -9.42 10.42
CA THR A 148 -10.58 -9.71 9.21
C THR A 148 -11.71 -8.70 9.01
N ARG A 149 -12.42 -8.35 10.10
CA ARG A 149 -13.47 -7.32 10.05
C ARG A 149 -12.93 -5.94 9.72
N ALA A 150 -11.79 -5.55 10.31
CA ALA A 150 -11.16 -4.26 10.02
C ALA A 150 -10.81 -4.13 8.53
N PHE A 151 -10.31 -5.19 7.89
CA PHE A 151 -10.08 -5.19 6.44
C PHE A 151 -11.39 -5.11 5.62
N GLY A 152 -12.45 -5.80 6.07
CA GLY A 152 -13.77 -5.70 5.46
C GLY A 152 -14.40 -4.31 5.58
N ASP A 153 -14.22 -3.65 6.73
CA ASP A 153 -14.73 -2.30 6.96
C ASP A 153 -13.94 -1.26 6.14
N LEU A 154 -12.61 -1.40 6.05
CA LEU A 154 -11.77 -0.60 5.15
C LEU A 154 -12.22 -0.74 3.68
N HIS A 155 -12.56 -1.96 3.24
CA HIS A 155 -13.08 -2.18 1.90
C HIS A 155 -14.40 -1.45 1.66
N LYS A 156 -15.34 -1.54 2.60
CA LYS A 156 -16.63 -0.83 2.51
C LYS A 156 -16.46 0.69 2.49
N GLN A 157 -15.50 1.24 3.25
CA GLN A 157 -15.20 2.67 3.21
C GLN A 157 -14.71 3.12 1.84
N LEU A 158 -13.90 2.30 1.16
CA LEU A 158 -13.47 2.55 -0.22
C LEU A 158 -14.66 2.56 -1.18
N GLU A 159 -15.55 1.57 -1.08
CA GLU A 159 -16.76 1.52 -1.92
C GLU A 159 -17.70 2.72 -1.69
N GLN A 160 -17.96 3.07 -0.42
CA GLN A 160 -18.90 4.13 -0.04
C GLN A 160 -18.41 5.54 -0.39
N SER A 161 -17.10 5.76 -0.37
CA SER A 161 -16.51 7.05 -0.76
C SER A 161 -16.50 7.26 -2.28
N GLY A 162 -16.89 6.25 -3.07
CA GLY A 162 -16.69 6.27 -4.52
C GLY A 162 -15.21 6.27 -4.91
N SER A 163 -14.32 5.98 -3.95
CA SER A 163 -12.89 5.93 -4.19
C SER A 163 -12.57 4.64 -4.95
N LEU A 164 -12.40 4.78 -6.26
CA LEU A 164 -11.94 3.69 -7.11
C LEU A 164 -10.49 3.39 -6.75
N THR A 165 -10.29 2.32 -5.99
CA THR A 165 -8.96 1.75 -5.86
C THR A 165 -8.58 1.16 -7.21
N MET A 166 -7.65 1.78 -7.90
CA MET A 166 -7.20 1.32 -9.20
C MET A 166 -5.87 0.61 -9.02
N GLU A 167 -5.90 -0.72 -9.08
CA GLU A 167 -4.72 -1.56 -9.13
C GLU A 167 -4.38 -1.84 -10.59
N GLN A 168 -3.12 -1.61 -10.96
CA GLN A 168 -2.65 -1.75 -12.33
C GLN A 168 -1.29 -2.45 -12.35
N ARG A 169 -1.21 -3.56 -13.07
CA ARG A 169 0.07 -4.17 -13.47
C ARG A 169 0.75 -3.25 -14.50
N LEU A 170 2.01 -2.92 -14.28
CA LEU A 170 2.80 -2.10 -15.21
C LEU A 170 3.23 -2.91 -16.43
N ASP A 171 3.13 -2.34 -17.63
CA ASP A 171 3.61 -2.99 -18.86
C ASP A 171 5.10 -3.32 -18.80
N THR A 172 5.86 -2.52 -18.05
CA THR A 172 7.30 -2.67 -17.87
C THR A 172 7.64 -2.33 -16.42
N PRO A 173 8.34 -3.20 -15.66
CA PRO A 173 8.72 -2.89 -14.30
C PRO A 173 9.60 -1.63 -14.22
N ILE A 174 9.53 -0.93 -13.10
CA ILE A 174 10.33 0.27 -12.83
C ILE A 174 11.27 0.01 -11.65
N ILE A 175 12.38 0.75 -11.56
CA ILE A 175 13.29 0.67 -10.40
C ILE A 175 12.83 1.64 -9.31
N GLY A 176 12.55 1.12 -8.11
CA GLY A 176 12.21 1.94 -6.95
C GLY A 176 13.41 2.63 -6.30
N GLY A 177 13.16 3.73 -5.59
CA GLY A 177 14.19 4.49 -4.85
C GLY A 177 15.08 5.40 -5.71
N VAL A 178 14.76 5.54 -7.00
CA VAL A 178 15.40 6.47 -7.94
C VAL A 178 14.35 7.14 -8.82
N THR A 179 14.70 8.21 -9.53
CA THR A 179 13.81 8.81 -10.54
C THR A 179 13.46 7.71 -11.56
N PHE A 180 12.18 7.32 -11.62
CA PHE A 180 11.70 6.12 -12.32
C PHE A 180 12.36 5.90 -13.68
N ARG A 181 13.01 4.74 -13.82
CA ARG A 181 13.48 4.22 -15.11
C ARG A 181 12.87 2.85 -15.30
N GLY A 182 12.25 2.62 -16.46
CA GLY A 182 11.82 1.28 -16.85
C GLY A 182 13.04 0.37 -16.96
N VAL A 183 12.90 -0.88 -16.54
CA VAL A 183 13.85 -1.96 -16.87
C VAL A 183 13.29 -2.77 -18.02
N THR A 184 14.13 -3.29 -18.90
CA THR A 184 13.61 -4.23 -19.90
C THR A 184 13.03 -5.46 -19.19
N PRO A 185 12.01 -6.14 -19.75
CA PRO A 185 11.46 -7.35 -19.13
C PRO A 185 12.51 -8.44 -18.86
N GLU A 186 13.62 -8.40 -19.60
CA GLU A 186 14.77 -9.30 -19.49
C GLU A 186 15.76 -8.87 -18.37
N GLU A 187 15.65 -7.65 -17.84
CA GLU A 187 16.57 -7.04 -16.85
C GLU A 187 15.86 -6.72 -15.52
N VAL A 188 15.17 -7.70 -14.93
CA VAL A 188 14.58 -7.54 -13.59
C VAL A 188 15.66 -7.26 -12.55
N SER A 189 15.45 -6.24 -11.72
CA SER A 189 16.34 -5.87 -10.62
C SER A 189 15.77 -6.29 -9.26
N GLN A 190 16.62 -6.38 -8.23
CA GLN A 190 16.18 -6.64 -6.86
C GLN A 190 15.31 -5.52 -6.26
N HIS A 191 15.21 -4.36 -6.94
CA HIS A 191 14.48 -3.16 -6.51
C HIS A 191 13.30 -2.87 -7.46
N SER A 192 12.98 -3.82 -8.34
CA SER A 192 11.91 -3.63 -9.32
C SER A 192 10.54 -3.58 -8.63
N LEU A 193 9.70 -2.70 -9.16
CA LEU A 193 8.30 -2.51 -8.84
C LEU A 193 7.50 -2.83 -10.11
N SER A 194 6.42 -3.59 -9.96
CA SER A 194 5.68 -4.16 -11.09
C SER A 194 4.21 -3.76 -11.11
N HIS A 195 3.71 -3.17 -10.02
CA HIS A 195 2.32 -2.78 -9.84
C HIS A 195 2.23 -1.34 -9.33
N LYS A 196 1.10 -0.72 -9.63
CA LYS A 196 0.68 0.59 -9.17
C LYS A 196 -0.70 0.46 -8.54
N THR A 197 -0.89 1.10 -7.40
CA THR A 197 -2.22 1.23 -6.79
C THR A 197 -2.48 2.66 -6.39
N SER A 198 -3.67 3.15 -6.73
CA SER A 198 -4.11 4.50 -6.40
C SER A 198 -5.47 4.51 -5.73
N GLY A 199 -5.69 5.47 -4.83
CA GLY A 199 -6.95 5.71 -4.11
C GLY A 199 -6.99 7.13 -3.55
N ASP A 200 -8.10 7.55 -2.94
CA ASP A 200 -8.27 8.93 -2.47
C ASP A 200 -7.73 9.10 -1.04
N GLN A 201 -8.52 8.75 -0.03
CA GLN A 201 -8.09 8.76 1.38
C GLN A 201 -7.25 7.54 1.74
N ILE A 202 -7.56 6.40 1.10
CA ILE A 202 -6.89 5.12 1.30
C ILE A 202 -6.69 4.50 -0.09
N ALA A 203 -5.51 3.92 -0.31
CA ALA A 203 -5.23 3.03 -1.43
C ALA A 203 -4.85 1.66 -0.86
N LYS A 204 -5.42 0.58 -1.39
CA LYS A 204 -5.21 -0.78 -0.88
C LYS A 204 -4.97 -1.77 -2.01
N ALA A 205 -3.88 -2.52 -1.94
CA ALA A 205 -3.62 -3.66 -2.83
C ALA A 205 -3.67 -4.96 -2.03
N VAL A 206 -4.11 -6.04 -2.69
CA VAL A 206 -4.06 -7.40 -2.14
C VAL A 206 -3.29 -8.25 -3.14
N PHE A 207 -2.21 -8.88 -2.68
CA PHE A 207 -1.37 -9.75 -3.48
C PHE A 207 -1.37 -11.14 -2.86
N THR A 208 -1.57 -12.15 -3.69
CA THR A 208 -1.69 -13.55 -3.27
C THR A 208 -0.62 -14.41 -3.90
N ILE A 209 -0.15 -15.41 -3.16
CA ILE A 209 0.73 -16.47 -3.64
C ILE A 209 0.08 -17.80 -3.29
N GLN A 210 0.05 -18.73 -4.26
CA GLN A 210 -0.38 -20.11 -4.05
C GLN A 210 0.85 -20.95 -3.70
N HIS A 211 1.05 -21.22 -2.41
CA HIS A 211 2.18 -21.99 -1.90
C HIS A 211 1.86 -23.49 -1.90
N HIS A 212 2.75 -24.28 -2.53
CA HIS A 212 2.63 -25.73 -2.70
C HIS A 212 3.85 -26.51 -2.18
#